data_AF-A0A7H0GRA5-F1
#
_entry.id   AF-A0A7H0GRA5-F1
#
_cell.length_a   1.000
_cell.length_b   1.000
_cell.length_c   1.000
_cell.angle_alpha   90.00
_cell.angle_beta   90.00
_cell.angle_gamma   90.00
#
_symmetry.space_group_name_H-M   'P 1'
#
loop_
_entity.id
_entity.type
_entity.pdbx_description
1 polymer ?
#
loop_
_entity_poly.entity_id
_entity_poly.type
_entity_poly.pdbx_seq_one_letter_code
_entity_poly.pdbx_strand_id
1 'polypeptide(L)'
;MVQLANTSVRNEDSDVTSSIQTLLYQVQAGDALQSWSASVELNRLTPDLSIESSSLQATLLRASASYSRYYSPKKRVQARLFGGRFLQKANDAPFVIGLSGSPDYRRQTAFLDRQQISNAFTAQTHQTDDRDGAFKAFVGNEVQISVASQRWLSTLNLQADLPVTGLGIFADFGAMKENFTVYESRGGQNFFYDAGLVVPVIKDIFQFYLPVAGSQYENGLPSSRKDFTDRIRFVLRLDQLNPFRQLDEQLAK
;
A
#
# COMPACT_ATOMS: atom_id res chain seq x y z
N MET A 1 5.29 -20.16 -5.10
CA MET A 1 4.15 -20.46 -4.20
C MET A 1 2.86 -20.09 -4.93
N VAL A 2 1.87 -20.99 -4.91
CA VAL A 2 0.50 -20.71 -5.33
C VAL A 2 -0.37 -20.76 -4.07
N GLN A 3 -1.23 -19.79 -3.87
CA GLN A 3 -2.18 -19.76 -2.76
C GLN A 3 -3.59 -19.50 -3.28
N LEU A 4 -4.52 -20.33 -2.83
CA LEU A 4 -5.96 -20.12 -3.00
C LEU A 4 -6.55 -19.86 -1.62
N ALA A 5 -7.35 -18.79 -1.50
CA ALA A 5 -8.00 -18.45 -0.24
C ALA A 5 -9.40 -17.90 -0.49
N ASN A 6 -10.33 -18.25 0.38
CA ASN A 6 -11.63 -17.59 0.49
C ASN A 6 -11.70 -16.93 1.88
N THR A 7 -11.81 -15.61 1.93
CA THR A 7 -11.86 -14.83 3.18
C THR A 7 -13.24 -14.22 3.30
N SER A 8 -13.93 -14.48 4.42
CA SER A 8 -15.18 -13.79 4.75
C SER A 8 -14.88 -12.76 5.83
N VAL A 9 -15.35 -11.53 5.64
CA VAL A 9 -15.09 -10.40 6.54
C VAL A 9 -16.42 -9.77 6.93
N ARG A 10 -16.79 -9.92 8.21
CA ARG A 10 -17.95 -9.28 8.80
C ARG A 10 -17.61 -7.85 9.23
N ASN A 11 -18.45 -6.90 8.86
CA ASN A 11 -18.46 -5.56 9.39
C ASN A 11 -19.56 -5.45 10.45
N GLU A 12 -19.19 -5.23 11.70
CA GLU A 12 -20.12 -5.19 12.83
C GLU A 12 -20.98 -3.91 12.81
N ASP A 13 -20.45 -2.80 12.32
CA ASP A 13 -21.15 -1.52 12.32
C ASP A 13 -22.29 -1.47 11.29
N SER A 14 -22.10 -2.14 10.15
CA SER A 14 -23.09 -2.19 9.06
C SER A 14 -23.85 -3.52 8.99
N ASP A 15 -23.54 -4.49 9.85
CA ASP A 15 -24.02 -5.88 9.82
C ASP A 15 -23.95 -6.55 8.43
N VAL A 16 -22.89 -6.27 7.67
CA VAL A 16 -22.67 -6.83 6.34
C VAL A 16 -21.50 -7.81 6.37
N THR A 17 -21.62 -8.94 5.67
CA THR A 17 -20.51 -9.87 5.48
C THR A 17 -20.04 -9.84 4.03
N SER A 18 -18.81 -9.37 3.82
CA SER A 18 -18.14 -9.40 2.52
C SER A 18 -17.38 -10.72 2.32
N SER A 19 -17.18 -11.10 1.06
CA SER A 19 -16.38 -12.27 0.67
C SER A 19 -15.31 -11.90 -0.36
N ILE A 20 -14.10 -12.39 -0.13
CA ILE A 20 -12.93 -12.15 -0.96
C ILE A 20 -12.31 -13.49 -1.31
N GLN A 21 -12.51 -13.91 -2.56
CA GLN A 21 -11.83 -15.06 -3.12
C GLN A 21 -10.53 -14.59 -3.77
N THR A 22 -9.42 -15.27 -3.49
CA THR A 22 -8.08 -14.88 -3.92
C THR A 22 -7.34 -16.05 -4.53
N LEU A 23 -6.77 -15.82 -5.70
CA LEU A 23 -5.73 -16.64 -6.31
C LEU A 23 -4.45 -15.80 -6.36
N LEU A 24 -3.43 -16.21 -5.62
CA LEU A 24 -2.12 -15.58 -5.58
C LEU A 24 -1.08 -16.53 -6.14
N TYR A 25 -0.30 -16.04 -7.10
CA TYR A 25 0.94 -16.66 -7.54
C TYR A 25 2.10 -15.75 -7.17
N GLN A 26 3.08 -16.28 -6.44
CA GLN A 26 4.27 -15.54 -6.03
C GLN A 26 5.53 -16.36 -6.27
N VAL A 27 6.54 -15.69 -6.80
CA VAL A 27 7.89 -16.20 -6.99
C VAL A 27 8.89 -15.26 -6.34
N GLN A 28 9.96 -15.82 -5.81
CA GLN A 28 11.06 -15.06 -5.24
C GLN A 28 12.34 -15.84 -5.46
N ALA A 29 13.42 -15.16 -5.83
CA ALA A 29 14.74 -15.74 -5.89
C ALA A 29 15.82 -14.67 -5.66
N GLY A 30 17.06 -15.09 -5.53
CA GLY A 30 18.16 -14.20 -5.23
C GLY A 30 19.33 -14.92 -4.58
N ASP A 31 20.33 -14.15 -4.24
CA ASP A 31 21.54 -14.53 -3.52
C ASP A 31 21.76 -13.56 -2.34
N ALA A 32 22.94 -13.61 -1.71
CA ALA A 32 23.28 -12.74 -0.59
C ALA A 32 23.40 -11.25 -0.97
N LEU A 33 23.62 -10.93 -2.24
CA LEU A 33 23.84 -9.57 -2.74
C LEU A 33 22.55 -8.96 -3.31
N GLN A 34 21.70 -9.77 -3.95
CA GLN A 34 20.51 -9.31 -4.63
C GLN A 34 19.34 -10.27 -4.48
N SER A 35 18.13 -9.72 -4.40
CA SER A 35 16.90 -10.48 -4.37
C SER A 35 15.85 -9.85 -5.24
N TRP A 36 14.99 -10.68 -5.82
CA TRP A 36 13.84 -10.25 -6.57
C TRP A 36 12.61 -11.08 -6.18
N SER A 37 11.45 -10.49 -6.31
CA SER A 37 10.18 -11.16 -6.13
C SER A 37 9.17 -10.64 -7.14
N ALA A 38 8.29 -11.52 -7.61
CA ALA A 38 7.15 -11.13 -8.42
C ALA A 38 5.89 -11.81 -7.89
N SER A 39 4.77 -11.11 -7.91
CA SER A 39 3.48 -11.65 -7.54
C SER A 39 2.39 -11.22 -8.52
N VAL A 40 1.42 -12.11 -8.72
CA VAL A 40 0.17 -11.84 -9.42
C VAL A 40 -0.97 -12.32 -8.51
N GLU A 41 -1.90 -11.44 -8.22
CA GLU A 41 -3.04 -11.69 -7.35
C GLU A 41 -4.33 -11.37 -8.12
N LEU A 42 -5.20 -12.37 -8.27
CA LEU A 42 -6.54 -12.23 -8.80
C LEU A 42 -7.54 -12.34 -7.66
N ASN A 43 -8.36 -11.31 -7.46
CA ASN A 43 -9.39 -11.29 -6.45
C ASN A 43 -10.77 -11.19 -7.08
N ARG A 44 -11.70 -12.00 -6.58
CA ARG A 44 -13.13 -11.76 -6.74
C ARG A 44 -13.68 -11.22 -5.44
N LEU A 45 -14.25 -10.03 -5.51
CA LEU A 45 -14.71 -9.22 -4.39
C LEU A 45 -16.23 -9.15 -4.42
N THR A 46 -16.86 -9.61 -3.34
CA THR A 46 -18.30 -9.55 -3.12
C THR A 46 -18.53 -8.70 -1.87
N PRO A 47 -19.19 -7.53 -1.97
CA PRO A 47 -19.28 -6.59 -0.85
C PRO A 47 -20.25 -7.07 0.22
N ASP A 48 -21.29 -7.80 -0.16
CA ASP A 48 -22.29 -8.37 0.73
C ASP A 48 -22.74 -9.74 0.23
N LEU A 49 -22.58 -10.77 1.06
CA LEU A 49 -23.01 -12.14 0.79
C LEU A 49 -24.52 -12.32 0.89
N SER A 50 -25.24 -11.42 1.57
CA SER A 50 -26.70 -11.48 1.71
C SER A 50 -27.45 -10.96 0.49
N ILE A 51 -26.78 -10.16 -0.34
CA ILE A 51 -27.34 -9.62 -1.58
C ILE A 51 -27.07 -10.62 -2.71
N GLU A 52 -28.12 -11.34 -3.15
CA GLU A 52 -28.03 -12.31 -4.26
C GLU A 52 -27.67 -11.68 -5.62
N SER A 53 -27.71 -10.34 -5.72
CA SER A 53 -27.38 -9.64 -6.96
C SER A 53 -25.87 -9.65 -7.23
N SER A 54 -25.47 -10.29 -8.32
CA SER A 54 -24.10 -10.26 -8.85
C SER A 54 -23.64 -8.88 -9.31
N SER A 55 -24.53 -7.89 -9.33
CA SER A 55 -24.26 -6.53 -9.81
C SER A 55 -23.13 -5.85 -9.04
N LEU A 56 -23.01 -5.99 -7.73
CA LEU A 56 -21.99 -5.27 -6.95
C LEU A 56 -20.62 -5.95 -6.88
N GLN A 57 -20.42 -7.05 -7.62
CA GLN A 57 -19.16 -7.80 -7.60
C GLN A 57 -18.08 -7.10 -8.41
N ALA A 58 -16.82 -7.33 -8.01
CA ALA A 58 -15.67 -6.87 -8.76
C ALA A 58 -14.60 -7.96 -8.88
N THR A 59 -13.96 -8.02 -10.04
CA THR A 59 -12.79 -8.84 -10.31
C THR A 59 -11.58 -7.92 -10.45
N LEU A 60 -10.66 -8.00 -9.50
CA LEU A 60 -9.46 -7.17 -9.42
C LEU A 60 -8.22 -8.02 -9.71
N LEU A 61 -7.43 -7.62 -10.69
CA LEU A 61 -6.11 -8.19 -10.96
C LEU A 61 -5.03 -7.23 -10.43
N ARG A 62 -4.07 -7.76 -9.70
CA ARG A 62 -2.90 -7.05 -9.18
C ARG A 62 -1.64 -7.79 -9.56
N ALA A 63 -0.61 -7.05 -9.91
CA ALA A 63 0.72 -7.57 -10.17
C ALA A 63 1.77 -6.68 -9.51
N SER A 64 2.81 -7.28 -8.96
CA SER A 64 3.95 -6.54 -8.43
C SER A 64 5.26 -7.24 -8.73
N ALA A 65 6.32 -6.47 -8.94
CA ALA A 65 7.68 -6.95 -9.08
C ALA A 65 8.59 -6.08 -8.23
N SER A 66 9.40 -6.69 -7.39
CA SER A 66 10.36 -6.00 -6.52
C SER A 66 11.76 -6.50 -6.80
N TYR A 67 12.72 -5.59 -6.79
CA TYR A 67 14.15 -5.88 -6.88
C TYR A 67 14.86 -5.12 -5.77
N SER A 68 15.82 -5.78 -5.13
CA SER A 68 16.69 -5.16 -4.15
C SER A 68 18.12 -5.65 -4.29
N ARG A 69 19.08 -4.75 -4.10
CA ARG A 69 20.51 -5.07 -4.16
C ARG A 69 21.27 -4.37 -3.05
N TYR A 70 22.06 -5.13 -2.31
CA TYR A 70 23.03 -4.60 -1.36
C TYR A 70 24.23 -4.02 -2.10
N TYR A 71 24.62 -2.79 -1.76
CA TYR A 71 25.86 -2.18 -2.22
C TYR A 71 26.91 -2.09 -1.10
N SER A 72 26.50 -2.40 0.13
CA SER A 72 27.34 -2.58 1.31
C SER A 72 26.63 -3.55 2.27
N PRO A 73 27.31 -4.22 3.22
CA PRO A 73 26.71 -5.28 4.04
C PRO A 73 25.40 -4.93 4.75
N LYS A 74 25.16 -3.64 5.02
CA LYS A 74 23.94 -3.15 5.68
C LYS A 74 23.13 -2.17 4.84
N LYS A 75 23.51 -1.94 3.57
CA LYS A 75 22.95 -0.88 2.74
C LYS A 75 22.48 -1.42 1.40
N ARG A 76 21.24 -1.10 1.04
CA ARG A 76 20.64 -1.56 -0.21
C ARG A 76 19.89 -0.47 -0.95
N VAL A 77 19.73 -0.71 -2.25
CA VAL A 77 18.77 -0.03 -3.10
C VAL A 77 17.62 -0.98 -3.41
N GLN A 78 16.43 -0.44 -3.58
CA GLN A 78 15.20 -1.18 -3.82
C GLN A 78 14.35 -0.45 -4.86
N ALA A 79 13.73 -1.23 -5.72
CA ALA A 79 12.71 -0.78 -6.66
C ALA A 79 11.53 -1.74 -6.61
N ARG A 80 10.31 -1.21 -6.63
CA ARG A 80 9.08 -1.98 -6.76
C ARG A 80 8.21 -1.38 -7.84
N LEU A 81 7.80 -2.22 -8.78
CA LEU A 81 6.78 -1.91 -9.77
C LEU A 81 5.47 -2.56 -9.32
N PHE A 82 4.37 -1.84 -9.42
CA PHE A 82 3.02 -2.34 -9.17
C PHE A 82 2.07 -1.93 -10.29
N GLY A 83 1.13 -2.81 -10.60
CA GLY A 83 0.00 -2.53 -11.48
C GLY A 83 -1.24 -3.25 -10.98
N GLY A 84 -2.35 -2.54 -10.87
CA GLY A 84 -3.65 -3.09 -10.51
C GLY A 84 -4.73 -2.63 -11.49
N ARG A 85 -5.67 -3.51 -11.81
CA ARG A 85 -6.80 -3.20 -12.70
C ARG A 85 -8.04 -4.01 -12.34
N PHE A 86 -9.19 -3.35 -12.29
CA PHE A 86 -10.48 -4.03 -12.32
C PHE A 86 -10.75 -4.58 -13.72
N LEU A 87 -10.84 -5.90 -13.83
CA LEU A 87 -11.21 -6.59 -15.07
C LEU A 87 -12.72 -6.54 -15.30
N GLN A 88 -13.48 -6.59 -14.21
CA GLN A 88 -14.91 -6.43 -14.17
C GLN A 88 -15.25 -5.70 -12.87
N LYS A 89 -16.07 -4.66 -12.96
CA LYS A 89 -16.55 -3.92 -11.79
C LYS A 89 -17.80 -3.16 -12.20
N ALA A 90 -18.89 -3.30 -11.46
CA ALA A 90 -20.05 -2.44 -11.68
C ALA A 90 -19.81 -1.02 -11.15
N ASN A 91 -20.59 -0.07 -11.68
CA ASN A 91 -20.40 1.34 -11.39
C ASN A 91 -20.58 1.69 -9.90
N ASP A 92 -21.43 0.94 -9.21
CA ASP A 92 -21.80 1.10 -7.79
C ASP A 92 -20.99 0.21 -6.84
N ALA A 93 -20.11 -0.66 -7.35
CA ALA A 93 -19.27 -1.50 -6.51
C ALA A 93 -18.26 -0.64 -5.71
N PRO A 94 -18.15 -0.81 -4.37
CA PRO A 94 -17.38 0.09 -3.50
C PRO A 94 -15.85 -0.14 -3.54
N PHE A 95 -15.36 -0.99 -4.45
CA PHE A 95 -13.96 -1.38 -4.47
C PHE A 95 -13.06 -0.39 -5.21
N VAL A 96 -11.85 -0.19 -4.69
CA VAL A 96 -10.83 0.72 -5.19
C VAL A 96 -9.44 0.09 -5.06
N ILE A 97 -8.46 0.69 -5.72
CA ILE A 97 -7.04 0.38 -5.59
C ILE A 97 -6.37 1.64 -5.01
N GLY A 98 -5.81 1.55 -3.81
CA GLY A 98 -5.29 2.75 -3.13
C GLY A 98 -3.89 3.14 -3.60
N LEU A 99 -3.65 4.45 -3.74
CA LEU A 99 -2.34 4.99 -4.11
C LEU A 99 -1.35 4.87 -2.95
N SER A 100 -1.77 5.30 -1.77
CA SER A 100 -0.97 5.39 -0.54
C SER A 100 -1.10 4.15 0.35
N GLY A 101 -1.44 2.99 -0.20
CA GLY A 101 -1.66 1.76 0.58
C GLY A 101 -2.95 1.07 0.15
N SER A 102 -3.13 -0.19 0.54
CA SER A 102 -4.35 -0.91 0.13
C SER A 102 -5.54 -0.60 1.04
N PRO A 103 -6.77 -0.75 0.54
CA PRO A 103 -7.97 -0.80 1.39
C PRO A 103 -8.02 -1.99 2.36
N ASP A 104 -7.08 -2.94 2.23
CA ASP A 104 -6.97 -4.15 3.05
C ASP A 104 -8.27 -4.95 3.20
N TYR A 105 -8.92 -5.27 2.06
CA TYR A 105 -10.22 -5.98 2.04
C TYR A 105 -10.24 -7.30 2.81
N ARG A 106 -9.09 -7.98 2.93
CA ARG A 106 -8.97 -9.27 3.64
C ARG A 106 -8.60 -9.11 5.12
N ARG A 107 -8.42 -7.88 5.60
CA ARG A 107 -7.96 -7.56 6.97
C ARG A 107 -6.69 -8.31 7.37
N GLN A 108 -5.74 -8.43 6.45
CA GLN A 108 -4.53 -9.24 6.66
C GLN A 108 -3.38 -8.46 7.32
N THR A 109 -3.47 -7.13 7.33
CA THR A 109 -2.48 -6.26 7.98
C THR A 109 -2.90 -5.97 9.42
N ALA A 110 -1.96 -6.07 10.36
CA ALA A 110 -2.18 -5.64 11.73
C ALA A 110 -2.10 -4.11 11.83
N PHE A 111 -3.26 -3.43 11.83
CA PHE A 111 -3.37 -2.00 12.12
C PHE A 111 -3.60 -1.79 13.61
N LEU A 112 -2.87 -0.84 14.21
CA LEU A 112 -2.91 -0.59 15.67
C LEU A 112 -4.29 -0.16 16.17
N ASP A 113 -5.06 0.56 15.37
CA ASP A 113 -6.45 0.93 15.67
C ASP A 113 -7.26 0.92 14.37
N ARG A 114 -7.84 -0.22 13.99
CA ARG A 114 -8.58 -0.34 12.71
C ARG A 114 -9.91 0.42 12.71
N GLN A 115 -10.54 0.53 13.88
CA GLN A 115 -11.89 1.10 14.05
C GLN A 115 -11.86 2.58 14.47
N GLN A 116 -10.68 3.19 14.61
CA GLN A 116 -10.50 4.57 15.07
C GLN A 116 -11.21 4.86 16.40
N ILE A 117 -11.27 3.86 17.27
CA ILE A 117 -11.99 3.97 18.55
C ILE A 117 -11.22 4.90 19.50
N SER A 118 -9.90 5.01 19.33
CA SER A 118 -9.06 5.81 20.24
C SER A 118 -8.73 7.18 19.67
N ASN A 119 -9.27 8.22 20.32
CA ASN A 119 -8.84 9.61 20.08
C ASN A 119 -7.35 9.86 20.40
N ALA A 120 -6.74 9.01 21.25
CA ALA A 120 -5.34 9.13 21.65
C ALA A 120 -4.36 8.49 20.64
N PHE A 121 -4.84 7.55 19.82
CA PHE A 121 -4.05 6.86 18.81
C PHE A 121 -4.62 7.12 17.41
N THR A 122 -4.48 8.36 16.93
CA THR A 122 -4.61 8.71 15.49
C THR A 122 -3.52 8.07 14.62
N ALA A 123 -2.80 7.08 15.15
CA ALA A 123 -1.74 6.33 14.49
C ALA A 123 -2.25 5.62 13.23
N GLN A 124 -3.54 5.24 13.15
CA GLN A 124 -4.05 4.54 11.97
C GLN A 124 -4.03 5.42 10.71
N THR A 125 -4.36 6.71 10.77
CA THR A 125 -4.37 7.58 9.58
C THR A 125 -2.98 7.70 8.96
N HIS A 126 -1.95 7.46 9.77
CA HIS A 126 -0.55 7.53 9.38
C HIS A 126 0.07 6.14 9.14
N GLN A 127 -0.57 5.04 9.59
CA GLN A 127 -0.10 3.69 9.33
C GLN A 127 -0.37 3.30 7.86
N THR A 128 0.59 2.64 7.23
CA THR A 128 0.47 2.05 5.89
C THR A 128 0.82 0.56 5.91
N ASP A 129 0.39 -0.16 4.87
CA ASP A 129 0.70 -1.57 4.65
C ASP A 129 1.71 -1.80 3.52
N ASP A 130 2.15 -0.74 2.84
CA ASP A 130 2.99 -0.79 1.63
C ASP A 130 2.43 -1.73 0.53
N ARG A 131 1.11 -1.91 0.48
CA ARG A 131 0.42 -2.67 -0.57
C ARG A 131 -0.20 -1.74 -1.61
N ASP A 132 -0.68 -2.34 -2.69
CA ASP A 132 -1.19 -1.65 -3.87
C ASP A 132 -0.18 -0.59 -4.37
N GLY A 133 -0.56 0.69 -4.43
CA GLY A 133 0.31 1.76 -4.91
C GLY A 133 1.55 2.03 -4.04
N ALA A 134 1.48 1.69 -2.75
CA ALA A 134 2.58 1.79 -1.77
C ALA A 134 3.31 3.14 -1.75
N PHE A 135 2.62 4.25 -2.03
CA PHE A 135 3.15 5.58 -1.80
C PHE A 135 3.42 5.79 -0.32
N LYS A 136 4.64 6.25 0.00
CA LYS A 136 5.08 6.47 1.37
C LYS A 136 4.48 7.73 1.98
N ALA A 137 4.12 8.71 1.16
CA ALA A 137 3.31 9.84 1.56
C ALA A 137 1.81 9.51 1.51
N PHE A 138 1.05 10.19 2.36
CA PHE A 138 -0.41 10.20 2.25
C PHE A 138 -0.78 11.25 1.20
N VAL A 139 -1.36 10.82 0.09
CA VAL A 139 -1.86 11.72 -0.95
C VAL A 139 -3.37 11.81 -0.82
N GLY A 140 -3.86 12.91 -0.27
CA GLY A 140 -5.26 13.20 -0.02
C GLY A 140 -5.44 14.58 0.60
N ASN A 141 -6.68 15.06 0.68
CA ASN A 141 -7.02 16.32 1.34
C ASN A 141 -8.00 16.07 2.50
N GLU A 142 -8.35 17.12 3.26
CA GLU A 142 -9.22 17.00 4.43
C GLU A 142 -10.61 16.41 4.11
N VAL A 143 -11.04 16.47 2.84
CA VAL A 143 -12.34 15.96 2.38
C VAL A 143 -12.24 14.52 1.84
N GLN A 144 -11.09 14.12 1.27
CA GLN A 144 -10.91 12.82 0.62
C GLN A 144 -9.79 12.00 1.28
N ILE A 145 -10.23 10.93 1.96
CA ILE A 145 -9.48 10.08 2.90
C ILE A 145 -8.32 9.28 2.23
N SER A 146 -8.21 9.26 0.89
CA SER A 146 -6.99 8.88 0.14
C SER A 146 -7.30 8.96 -1.35
N VAL A 147 -6.32 9.29 -2.18
CA VAL A 147 -6.40 9.07 -3.63
C VAL A 147 -6.43 7.56 -3.91
N ALA A 148 -7.38 7.10 -4.72
CA ALA A 148 -7.58 5.69 -5.06
C ALA A 148 -8.24 5.53 -6.43
N SER A 149 -7.88 4.50 -7.18
CA SER A 149 -8.46 4.23 -8.50
C SER A 149 -9.62 3.25 -8.44
N GLN A 150 -10.65 3.49 -9.25
CA GLN A 150 -11.75 2.56 -9.48
C GLN A 150 -11.56 1.70 -10.74
N ARG A 151 -10.46 1.91 -11.48
CA ARG A 151 -10.22 1.25 -12.77
C ARG A 151 -8.83 0.64 -12.85
N TRP A 152 -7.79 1.47 -12.86
CA TRP A 152 -6.41 0.99 -12.89
C TRP A 152 -5.46 1.97 -12.20
N LEU A 153 -4.43 1.42 -11.57
CA LEU A 153 -3.34 2.14 -10.91
C LEU A 153 -2.03 1.43 -11.23
N SER A 154 -1.01 2.20 -11.59
CA SER A 154 0.36 1.71 -11.74
C SER A 154 1.32 2.59 -10.95
N THR A 155 2.27 2.00 -10.25
CA THR A 155 3.27 2.75 -9.47
C THR A 155 4.67 2.16 -9.59
N LEU A 156 5.66 3.04 -9.46
CA LEU A 156 7.08 2.73 -9.29
C LEU A 156 7.51 3.32 -7.96
N ASN A 157 7.95 2.47 -7.03
CA ASN A 157 8.47 2.88 -5.74
C ASN A 157 9.99 2.66 -5.71
N LEU A 158 10.76 3.68 -5.39
CA LEU A 158 12.22 3.60 -5.26
C LEU A 158 12.63 3.91 -3.83
N GLN A 159 13.59 3.17 -3.30
CA GLN A 159 14.17 3.41 -1.98
C GLN A 159 15.66 3.08 -1.97
N ALA A 160 16.46 3.90 -1.30
CA ALA A 160 17.88 3.64 -1.11
C ALA A 160 18.28 3.97 0.33
N ASP A 161 19.04 3.06 0.95
CA ASP A 161 19.72 3.39 2.21
C ASP A 161 20.81 4.43 1.91
N LEU A 162 20.99 5.44 2.78
CA LEU A 162 22.09 6.38 2.65
C LEU A 162 23.42 5.74 3.10
N PRO A 163 24.57 6.05 2.48
CA PRO A 163 25.83 5.36 2.76
C PRO A 163 26.33 5.55 4.20
N VAL A 164 26.22 6.77 4.74
CA VAL A 164 26.84 7.16 6.01
C VAL A 164 25.87 7.09 7.19
N THR A 165 24.61 7.49 6.98
CA THR A 165 23.63 7.63 8.07
C THR A 165 22.80 6.36 8.24
N GLY A 166 22.07 6.22 9.35
CA GLY A 166 21.06 5.16 9.51
C GLY A 166 19.81 5.34 8.64
N LEU A 167 19.71 6.44 7.89
CA LEU A 167 18.51 6.82 7.16
C LEU A 167 18.50 6.25 5.74
N GLY A 168 17.33 6.28 5.13
CA GLY A 168 17.14 6.06 3.70
C GLY A 168 16.47 7.25 3.03
N ILE A 169 16.40 7.19 1.72
CA ILE A 169 15.61 8.10 0.88
C ILE A 169 14.61 7.28 0.06
N PHE A 170 13.52 7.91 -0.34
CA PHE A 170 12.56 7.31 -1.26
C PHE A 170 12.10 8.30 -2.32
N ALA A 171 11.62 7.75 -3.42
CA ALA A 171 10.86 8.46 -4.43
C ALA A 171 9.83 7.51 -5.05
N ASP A 172 8.55 7.86 -4.98
CA ASP A 172 7.48 7.07 -5.57
C ASP A 172 6.80 7.85 -6.71
N PHE A 173 6.39 7.15 -7.77
CA PHE A 173 5.71 7.69 -8.94
C PHE A 173 4.50 6.83 -9.25
N GLY A 174 3.39 7.45 -9.65
CA GLY A 174 2.12 6.77 -9.81
C GLY A 174 1.27 7.40 -10.90
N ALA A 175 0.53 6.56 -11.60
CA ALA A 175 -0.46 6.97 -12.59
C ALA A 175 -1.73 6.15 -12.42
N MET A 176 -2.89 6.77 -12.64
CA MET A 176 -4.17 6.07 -12.61
C MET A 176 -5.15 6.59 -13.65
N LYS A 177 -6.32 5.94 -13.77
CA LYS A 177 -7.32 6.34 -14.75
C LYS A 177 -8.04 7.64 -14.38
N GLU A 178 -8.39 7.79 -13.11
CA GLU A 178 -9.20 8.88 -12.61
C GLU A 178 -8.35 10.14 -12.41
N ASN A 179 -8.94 11.30 -12.69
CA ASN A 179 -8.37 12.58 -12.30
C ASN A 179 -8.84 12.92 -10.89
N PHE A 180 -7.90 13.20 -10.00
CA PHE A 180 -8.18 13.66 -8.65
C PHE A 180 -7.70 15.10 -8.48
N THR A 181 -8.55 15.92 -7.89
CA THR A 181 -8.19 17.28 -7.49
C THR A 181 -7.73 17.22 -6.04
N VAL A 182 -6.41 17.22 -5.82
CA VAL A 182 -5.84 17.25 -4.46
C VAL A 182 -5.92 18.67 -3.89
N TYR A 183 -5.61 19.67 -4.72
CA TYR A 183 -5.72 21.10 -4.45
C TYR A 183 -6.45 21.77 -5.62
N GLU A 184 -7.39 22.66 -5.32
CA GLU A 184 -8.17 23.36 -6.35
C GLU A 184 -7.27 24.15 -7.32
N SER A 185 -6.20 24.75 -6.80
CA SER A 185 -5.20 25.52 -7.56
C SER A 185 -4.48 24.73 -8.66
N ARG A 186 -4.47 23.39 -8.59
CA ARG A 186 -3.79 22.50 -9.56
C ARG A 186 -4.73 21.81 -10.53
N GLY A 187 -6.04 21.88 -10.29
CA GLY A 187 -7.03 21.10 -11.04
C GLY A 187 -6.88 19.59 -10.88
N GLY A 188 -7.57 18.84 -11.74
CA GLY A 188 -7.54 17.37 -11.72
C GLY A 188 -6.22 16.82 -12.28
N GLN A 189 -5.56 15.94 -11.52
CA GLN A 189 -4.36 15.22 -11.94
C GLN A 189 -4.56 13.71 -11.82
N ASN A 190 -3.96 12.96 -12.73
CA ASN A 190 -3.93 11.49 -12.72
C ASN A 190 -2.52 10.92 -12.60
N PHE A 191 -1.52 11.79 -12.46
CA PHE A 191 -0.13 11.46 -12.16
C PHE A 191 0.24 12.01 -10.79
N PHE A 192 0.94 11.20 -10.01
CA PHE A 192 1.35 11.50 -8.65
C PHE A 192 2.80 11.15 -8.45
N TYR A 193 3.47 11.89 -7.57
CA TYR A 193 4.79 11.55 -7.11
C TYR A 193 4.97 11.96 -5.64
N ASP A 194 5.90 11.31 -4.95
CA ASP A 194 6.40 11.75 -3.66
C ASP A 194 7.90 11.46 -3.54
N ALA A 195 8.55 12.15 -2.61
CA ALA A 195 9.93 11.87 -2.25
C ALA A 195 10.19 12.31 -0.81
N GLY A 196 11.12 11.64 -0.14
CA GLY A 196 11.38 11.90 1.27
C GLY A 196 12.44 11.03 1.90
N LEU A 197 12.45 11.07 3.23
CA LEU A 197 13.37 10.30 4.06
C LEU A 197 12.66 9.08 4.65
N VAL A 198 13.43 8.02 4.83
CA VAL A 198 13.04 6.84 5.60
C VAL A 198 13.86 6.82 6.89
N VAL A 199 13.16 6.74 8.03
CA VAL A 199 13.77 6.58 9.34
C VAL A 199 13.47 5.17 9.84
N PRO A 200 14.40 4.22 9.71
CA PRO A 200 14.19 2.86 10.20
C PRO A 200 14.39 2.81 11.72
N VAL A 201 13.34 2.41 12.46
CA VAL A 201 13.44 2.12 13.90
C VAL A 201 13.91 0.69 14.09
N ILE A 202 13.24 -0.24 13.41
CA ILE A 202 13.66 -1.64 13.26
C ILE A 202 13.64 -1.90 11.76
N LYS A 203 14.83 -2.14 11.18
CA LYS A 203 14.97 -2.31 9.73
C LYS A 203 13.95 -3.33 9.21
N ASP A 204 13.21 -2.95 8.18
CA ASP A 204 12.17 -3.74 7.51
C ASP A 204 10.91 -4.07 8.32
N ILE A 205 10.88 -3.81 9.61
CA ILE A 205 9.72 -4.13 10.47
C ILE A 205 8.97 -2.86 10.86
N PHE A 206 9.68 -1.84 11.33
CA PHE A 206 9.10 -0.59 11.79
C PHE A 206 9.89 0.60 11.25
N GLN A 207 9.26 1.37 10.36
CA GLN A 207 9.90 2.50 9.67
C GLN A 207 8.95 3.69 9.62
N PHE A 208 9.50 4.89 9.76
CA PHE A 208 8.80 6.13 9.48
C PHE A 208 9.16 6.64 8.08
N TYR A 209 8.17 7.21 7.41
CA TYR A 209 8.28 7.91 6.15
C TYR A 209 8.03 9.39 6.39
N LEU A 210 9.01 10.21 6.00
CA LEU A 210 8.99 11.65 6.15
C LEU A 210 9.02 12.26 4.74
N PRO A 211 7.85 12.46 4.11
CA PRO A 211 7.78 13.07 2.79
C PRO A 211 8.25 14.53 2.86
N VAL A 212 9.10 14.95 1.92
CA VAL A 212 9.62 16.33 1.85
C VAL A 212 9.25 17.01 0.53
N ALA A 213 8.82 16.23 -0.46
CA ALA A 213 8.31 16.73 -1.73
C ALA A 213 7.22 15.79 -2.28
N GLY A 214 6.34 16.31 -3.13
CA GLY A 214 5.36 15.49 -3.83
C GLY A 214 3.99 16.14 -4.09
N SER A 215 3.12 15.36 -4.73
CA SER A 215 1.75 15.75 -5.08
C SER A 215 0.82 15.94 -3.87
N GLN A 216 1.22 15.47 -2.69
CA GLN A 216 0.54 15.71 -1.41
C GLN A 216 0.68 17.14 -0.89
N TYR A 217 1.55 17.95 -1.50
CA TYR A 217 1.75 19.37 -1.19
C TYR A 217 1.28 20.24 -2.35
N GLU A 218 0.70 21.40 -2.03
CA GLU A 218 0.14 22.32 -3.04
C GLU A 218 1.20 22.74 -4.06
N ASN A 219 2.33 23.26 -3.57
CA ASN A 219 3.43 23.72 -4.42
C ASN A 219 4.57 22.69 -4.54
N GLY A 220 4.29 21.42 -4.26
CA GLY A 220 5.26 20.33 -4.32
C GLY A 220 6.19 20.23 -3.11
N LEU A 221 6.17 21.19 -2.19
CA LEU A 221 6.93 21.22 -0.94
C LEU A 221 6.01 21.61 0.24
N PRO A 222 6.32 21.16 1.48
CA PRO A 222 5.56 21.55 2.66
C PRO A 222 5.56 23.07 2.84
N SER A 223 4.36 23.64 2.97
CA SER A 223 4.15 25.08 3.18
C SER A 223 4.29 25.50 4.65
N SER A 224 4.19 24.55 5.57
CA SER A 224 4.28 24.78 7.01
C SER A 224 4.74 23.52 7.75
N ARG A 225 5.08 23.68 9.04
CA ARG A 225 5.36 22.53 9.92
C ARG A 225 4.17 21.57 10.00
N LYS A 226 2.95 22.09 10.11
CA LYS A 226 1.73 21.27 10.19
C LYS A 226 1.55 20.47 8.90
N ASP A 227 1.67 21.13 7.76
CA ASP A 227 1.60 20.51 6.43
C ASP A 227 2.65 19.39 6.27
N PHE A 228 3.86 19.57 6.82
CA PHE A 228 4.85 18.50 6.86
C PHE A 228 4.46 17.35 7.81
N THR A 229 4.10 17.66 9.07
CA THR A 229 3.86 16.64 10.10
C THR A 229 2.65 15.76 9.82
N ASP A 230 1.60 16.32 9.22
CA ASP A 230 0.36 15.60 8.89
C ASP A 230 0.55 14.61 7.73
N ARG A 231 1.70 14.66 7.04
CA ARG A 231 2.05 13.73 5.96
C ARG A 231 3.03 12.64 6.40
N ILE A 232 3.53 12.71 7.64
CA ILE A 232 4.43 11.68 8.17
C ILE A 232 3.65 10.38 8.33
N ARG A 233 4.21 9.28 7.84
CA ARG A 233 3.59 7.96 7.93
C ARG A 233 4.53 6.96 8.56
N PHE A 234 4.00 5.80 8.90
CA PHE A 234 4.81 4.68 9.33
C PHE A 234 4.26 3.36 8.81
N VAL A 235 5.13 2.37 8.68
CA VAL A 235 4.77 0.98 8.41
C VAL A 235 5.18 0.13 9.61
N LEU A 236 4.30 -0.80 10.00
CA LEU A 236 4.56 -1.77 11.05
C LEU A 236 4.19 -3.17 10.55
N ARG A 237 5.21 -3.99 10.26
CA ARG A 237 5.07 -5.35 9.72
C ARG A 237 5.23 -6.39 10.82
N LEU A 238 4.20 -6.54 11.66
CA LEU A 238 4.17 -7.54 12.74
C LEU A 238 4.13 -8.98 12.21
N ASP A 239 3.63 -9.18 10.98
CA ASP A 239 3.63 -10.46 10.29
C ASP A 239 5.05 -11.01 10.08
N GLN A 240 6.03 -10.12 9.92
CA GLN A 240 7.45 -10.49 9.84
C GLN A 240 8.05 -10.88 11.19
N LEU A 241 7.40 -10.59 12.32
CA LEU A 241 7.88 -10.98 13.65
C LEU A 241 7.46 -12.40 14.04
N ASN A 242 6.62 -13.09 13.26
CA ASN A 242 6.20 -14.46 13.56
C ASN A 242 7.30 -15.47 13.14
N PRO A 243 8.03 -16.08 14.09
CA PRO A 243 9.15 -16.98 13.78
C PRO A 243 8.69 -18.28 13.10
N PHE A 244 7.46 -18.74 13.36
CA PHE A 244 6.94 -19.98 12.77
C PHE A 244 6.63 -19.82 11.28
N ARG A 245 6.14 -18.64 10.87
CA ARG A 245 5.89 -18.35 9.46
C ARG A 245 7.20 -18.28 8.66
N GLN A 246 8.26 -17.72 9.24
CA GLN A 246 9.58 -17.68 8.60
C GLN A 246 10.18 -19.09 8.45
N LEU A 247 9.96 -19.97 9.42
CA LEU A 247 10.37 -21.38 9.34
C LEU A 247 9.60 -22.13 8.26
N ASP A 248 8.27 -21.99 8.21
CA ASP A 248 7.43 -22.64 7.20
C ASP A 248 7.79 -22.19 5.77
N GLU A 249 8.05 -20.90 5.57
CA GLU A 249 8.47 -20.35 4.27
C GLU A 249 9.89 -20.81 3.85
N GLN A 250 10.77 -21.14 4.80
CA GLN A 250 12.09 -21.72 4.52
C GLN A 250 12.02 -23.22 4.24
N LEU A 251 11.12 -23.94 4.90
CA LEU A 251 10.93 -25.38 4.74
C LEU A 251 10.08 -25.76 3.52
N ALA A 252 9.30 -24.82 2.98
CA ALA A 252 8.53 -24.99 1.74
C ALA A 252 9.31 -24.70 0.44
N LYS A 253 10.63 -24.45 0.54
CA LYS A 253 11.56 -24.36 -0.60
C LYS A 253 12.24 -25.69 -0.84
#